data_AF-A0A9X8R071-F1
#
_entry.id   AF-A0A9X8R071-F1
#
_cell.length_a   1.000
_cell.length_b   1.000
_cell.length_c   1.000
_cell.angle_alpha   90.00
_cell.angle_beta   90.00
_cell.angle_gamma   90.00
#
_symmetry.space_group_name_H-M   'P 1'
#
loop_
_entity.id
_entity.type
_entity.pdbx_description
1 polymer ?
#
loop_
_entity_poly.entity_id
_entity_poly.type
_entity_poly.pdbx_seq_one_letter_code
_entity_poly.pdbx_strand_id
1 'polypeptide(L)'
;MPPAQAEGGRWSRPPAFPSGSGLVSTVDDYHTYLRMLLNHGTHEGERILPQPAVELMTTNRLTPEQKAARTALARDNEHLSFGQGQHGGWGFGMAVRAYRSDYAPLGQFGWDGGTGTTAYADPHNQLTGILLTQVGLSTPDPASSSTTSGPPSTRQSTTDAEPAQASPSAGPTQPTINC
;
A
#
# COMPACT_ATOMS: atom_id res chain seq x y z
N MET A 1 -3.37 0.45 28.10
CA MET A 1 -1.92 0.17 28.26
C MET A 1 -1.23 0.91 27.12
N PRO A 2 -0.33 1.87 27.36
CA PRO A 2 0.37 2.52 26.24
C PRO A 2 1.17 1.46 25.47
N PRO A 3 1.27 1.55 24.12
CA PRO A 3 2.03 0.59 23.35
C PRO A 3 3.47 0.59 23.87
N ALA A 4 3.96 -0.60 24.22
CA ALA A 4 5.34 -0.78 24.63
C ALA A 4 6.24 -0.38 23.45
N GLN A 5 6.80 0.83 23.51
CA GLN A 5 7.89 1.20 22.62
C GLN A 5 9.04 0.25 22.96
N ALA A 6 9.41 -0.62 22.03
CA ALA A 6 10.56 -1.49 22.23
C ALA A 6 11.78 -0.61 22.50
N GLU A 7 12.31 -0.68 23.72
CA GLU A 7 13.45 0.13 24.16
C GLU A 7 14.62 -0.10 23.19
N GLY A 8 15.10 0.97 22.54
CA GLY A 8 16.17 0.90 21.52
C GLY A 8 15.72 0.60 20.08
N GLY A 9 14.42 0.47 19.80
CA GLY A 9 13.88 0.25 18.46
C GLY A 9 14.11 1.44 17.51
N ARG A 10 14.12 1.20 16.19
CA ARG A 10 14.32 2.27 15.17
C ARG A 10 13.32 3.43 15.30
N TRP A 11 12.15 3.16 15.86
CA TRP A 11 11.05 4.10 16.05
C TRP A 11 10.97 4.71 17.46
N SER A 12 11.88 4.34 18.37
CA SER A 12 11.90 4.86 19.75
C SER A 12 12.59 6.23 19.86
N ARG A 13 12.98 6.83 18.73
CA ARG A 13 13.65 8.13 18.64
C ARG A 13 12.98 8.98 17.56
N PRO A 14 12.92 10.31 17.74
CA PRO A 14 12.35 11.20 16.72
C PRO A 14 13.02 11.00 15.36
N PRO A 15 12.26 11.10 14.26
CA PRO A 15 12.85 11.03 12.92
C PRO A 15 13.80 12.21 12.70
N ALA A 16 14.82 12.01 11.86
CA ALA A 16 15.82 13.04 11.55
C ALA A 16 15.19 14.30 10.91
N PHE A 17 14.06 14.15 10.23
CA PHE A 17 13.26 15.26 9.70
C PHE A 17 11.76 14.90 9.68
N PRO A 18 10.84 15.87 9.85
CA PRO A 18 9.42 15.63 9.68
C PRO A 18 9.10 15.24 8.24
N SER A 19 8.38 14.14 8.05
CA SER A 19 7.98 13.65 6.73
C SER A 19 6.58 13.04 6.78
N GLY A 20 6.01 12.70 5.62
CA GLY A 20 4.79 11.89 5.53
C GLY A 20 4.97 10.41 5.90
N SER A 21 6.12 10.04 6.46
CA SER A 21 6.49 8.67 6.85
C SER A 21 7.03 8.63 8.28
N GLY A 22 7.02 7.45 8.90
CA GLY A 22 7.54 7.24 10.26
C GLY A 22 6.51 7.39 11.38
N LEU A 23 5.22 7.53 11.05
CA LEU A 23 4.15 7.43 12.04
C LEU A 23 4.08 6.00 12.60
N VAL A 24 4.07 5.89 13.93
CA VAL A 24 3.90 4.62 14.65
C VAL A 24 2.67 4.74 15.53
N SER A 25 1.77 3.78 15.42
CA SER A 25 0.48 3.79 16.10
C SER A 25 -0.08 2.37 16.18
N THR A 26 -1.22 2.20 16.85
CA THR A 26 -1.90 0.90 17.01
C THR A 26 -3.16 0.82 16.14
N VAL A 27 -3.74 -0.38 16.02
CA VAL A 27 -5.04 -0.56 15.33
C VAL A 27 -6.12 0.28 16.03
N ASP A 28 -6.12 0.30 17.36
CA ASP A 28 -7.13 1.02 18.15
C ASP A 28 -7.05 2.53 17.98
N ASP A 29 -5.82 3.07 17.93
CA ASP A 29 -5.59 4.49 17.66
C ASP A 29 -6.04 4.87 16.25
N TYR A 30 -5.69 4.06 15.23
CA TYR A 30 -6.11 4.29 13.85
C TYR A 30 -7.63 4.18 13.69
N HIS A 31 -8.25 3.21 14.36
CA HIS A 31 -9.70 3.06 14.38
C HIS A 31 -10.38 4.27 15.00
N THR A 32 -9.85 4.78 16.11
CA THR A 32 -10.33 6.00 16.77
C THR A 32 -10.22 7.21 15.84
N TYR A 33 -9.08 7.38 15.19
CA TYR A 33 -8.85 8.45 14.21
C TYR A 33 -9.84 8.38 13.04
N LEU A 34 -10.00 7.22 12.40
CA LEU A 34 -10.91 7.07 11.26
C LEU A 34 -12.37 7.25 11.68
N ARG A 35 -12.76 6.78 12.86
CA ARG A 35 -14.10 7.02 13.41
C ARG A 35 -14.35 8.50 13.68
N MET A 36 -13.37 9.23 14.17
CA MET A 36 -13.48 10.68 14.36
C MET A 36 -13.76 11.40 13.03
N LEU A 37 -13.09 10.99 11.95
CA LEU A 37 -13.35 11.52 10.61
C LEU A 37 -14.74 11.13 10.07
N LEU A 38 -15.16 9.86 10.23
CA LEU A 38 -16.50 9.42 9.86
C LEU A 38 -17.59 10.18 10.62
N ASN A 39 -17.33 10.52 11.88
CA ASN A 39 -18.21 11.31 12.74
C ASN A 39 -18.01 12.82 12.57
N HIS A 40 -17.61 13.28 11.38
CA HIS A 40 -17.51 14.70 11.03
C HIS A 40 -16.66 15.53 12.00
N GLY A 41 -15.57 14.94 12.50
CA GLY A 41 -14.60 15.61 13.35
C GLY A 41 -14.84 15.45 14.86
N THR A 42 -15.73 14.54 15.26
CA THR A 42 -16.10 14.33 16.66
C THR A 42 -15.70 12.94 17.17
N HIS A 43 -15.19 12.88 18.39
CA HIS A 43 -14.85 11.65 19.08
C HIS A 43 -15.40 11.72 20.51
N GLU A 44 -16.16 10.70 20.92
CA GLU A 44 -16.75 10.62 22.26
C GLU A 44 -17.54 11.87 22.71
N GLY A 45 -18.16 12.56 21.76
CA GLY A 45 -18.93 13.78 22.02
C GLY A 45 -18.11 15.07 22.04
N GLU A 46 -16.78 14.99 21.99
CA GLU A 46 -15.89 16.13 21.85
C GLU A 46 -15.58 16.43 20.38
N ARG A 47 -15.52 17.72 20.02
CA ARG A 47 -15.12 18.16 18.68
C ARG A 47 -13.62 18.37 18.61
N ILE A 48 -12.94 17.49 17.88
CA ILE A 48 -11.50 17.56 17.61
C ILE A 48 -11.22 18.38 16.35
N LEU A 49 -12.04 18.21 15.31
CA LEU A 49 -11.95 18.97 14.06
C LEU A 49 -13.29 19.62 13.71
N PRO A 50 -13.30 20.85 13.16
CA PRO A 50 -14.49 21.41 12.55
C PRO A 50 -14.97 20.50 11.40
N GLN A 51 -16.27 20.28 11.29
CA GLN A 51 -16.85 19.50 10.20
C GLN A 51 -16.41 20.00 8.81
N PRO A 52 -16.38 21.33 8.53
CA PRO A 52 -15.88 21.82 7.24
C PRO A 52 -14.43 21.42 6.98
N ALA A 53 -13.59 21.32 8.01
CA ALA A 53 -12.20 20.87 7.84
C ALA A 53 -12.14 19.40 7.42
N VAL A 54 -12.96 18.53 8.02
CA VAL A 54 -13.06 17.12 7.62
C VAL A 54 -13.54 16.99 6.18
N GLU A 55 -14.61 17.71 5.82
CA GLU A 55 -15.09 17.75 4.43
C GLU A 55 -14.01 18.24 3.46
N LEU A 56 -13.23 19.23 3.87
CA LEU A 56 -12.11 19.72 3.06
C LEU A 56 -11.06 18.62 2.85
N MET A 57 -10.70 17.90 3.91
CA MET A 57 -9.71 16.83 3.91
C MET A 57 -10.13 15.63 3.06
N THR A 58 -11.39 15.23 3.12
CA THR A 58 -11.89 13.98 2.51
C THR A 58 -12.54 14.18 1.14
N THR A 59 -12.42 15.37 0.55
CA THR A 59 -12.94 15.68 -0.80
C THR A 59 -11.81 15.75 -1.81
N ASN A 60 -12.00 15.14 -2.98
CA ASN A 60 -11.03 15.24 -4.08
C ASN A 60 -10.75 16.70 -4.46
N ARG A 61 -9.46 17.07 -4.50
CA ARG A 61 -8.94 18.39 -4.86
C ARG A 61 -8.21 18.45 -6.19
N LEU A 62 -8.08 17.31 -6.86
CA LEU A 62 -7.42 17.27 -8.18
C LEU A 62 -8.29 17.95 -9.23
N THR A 63 -7.67 18.85 -10.00
CA THR A 63 -8.29 19.40 -11.21
C THR A 63 -8.45 18.32 -12.29
N PRO A 64 -9.30 18.51 -13.31
CA PRO A 64 -9.41 17.57 -14.42
C PRO A 64 -8.07 17.27 -15.08
N GLU A 65 -7.21 18.28 -15.26
CA GLU A 65 -5.88 18.17 -15.87
C GLU A 65 -4.95 17.33 -14.99
N GLN A 66 -4.94 17.58 -13.68
CA GLN A 66 -4.13 16.79 -12.72
C GLN A 66 -4.61 15.34 -12.65
N LYS A 67 -5.92 15.10 -12.71
CA LYS A 67 -6.50 13.76 -12.75
C LYS A 67 -6.12 13.03 -14.04
N ALA A 68 -6.12 13.72 -15.17
CA ALA A 68 -5.69 13.16 -16.45
C ALA A 68 -4.19 12.79 -16.42
N ALA A 69 -3.33 13.70 -15.93
CA ALA A 69 -1.90 13.45 -15.78
C ALA A 69 -1.61 12.28 -14.84
N ARG A 70 -2.30 12.20 -13.69
CA ARG A 70 -2.21 11.06 -12.76
C ARG A 70 -2.65 9.76 -13.43
N THR A 71 -3.73 9.79 -14.21
CA THR A 71 -4.24 8.60 -14.89
C THR A 71 -3.27 8.10 -15.95
N ALA A 72 -2.64 9.01 -16.71
CA ALA A 72 -1.57 8.66 -17.62
C ALA A 72 -0.39 8.02 -16.86
N LEU A 73 0.08 8.69 -15.80
CA LEU A 73 1.18 8.17 -14.96
C LEU A 73 0.88 6.77 -14.41
N ALA A 74 -0.35 6.52 -13.98
CA ALA A 74 -0.75 5.23 -13.42
C ALA A 74 -0.90 4.11 -14.46
N ARG A 75 -1.17 4.44 -15.72
CA ARG A 75 -1.16 3.46 -16.82
C ARG A 75 0.26 3.04 -17.17
N ASP A 76 1.18 4.00 -17.12
CA ASP A 76 2.55 3.81 -17.61
C ASP A 76 3.53 3.36 -16.51
N ASN A 77 3.10 3.33 -15.24
CA ASN A 77 3.93 2.85 -14.12
C ASN A 77 3.30 1.64 -13.43
N GLU A 78 3.91 0.47 -13.66
CA GLU A 78 3.60 -0.77 -12.94
C GLU A 78 3.93 -0.67 -11.43
N HIS A 79 4.74 0.32 -11.03
CA HIS A 79 5.15 0.55 -9.63
C HIS A 79 4.22 1.48 -8.85
N LEU A 80 3.23 2.12 -9.49
CA LEU A 80 2.21 2.86 -8.75
C LEU A 80 1.31 1.83 -8.06
N SER A 81 1.55 1.65 -6.75
CA SER A 81 0.83 0.71 -5.87
C SER A 81 -0.62 0.51 -6.29
N PHE A 82 -1.05 -0.75 -6.42
CA PHE A 82 -2.43 -1.18 -6.69
C PHE A 82 -3.41 -0.88 -5.53
N GLY A 83 -3.10 0.11 -4.70
CA GLY A 83 -3.84 0.47 -3.51
C GLY A 83 -4.81 1.64 -3.73
N GLN A 84 -5.22 2.26 -2.63
CA GLN A 84 -6.17 3.36 -2.51
C GLN A 84 -5.88 4.52 -3.48
N GLY A 85 -4.60 4.79 -3.78
CA GLY A 85 -4.17 5.83 -4.72
C GLY A 85 -4.59 5.60 -6.19
N GLN A 86 -5.06 4.39 -6.54
CA GLN A 86 -5.56 4.08 -7.88
C GLN A 86 -6.92 4.67 -8.17
N HIS A 87 -7.73 4.95 -7.14
CA HIS A 87 -9.13 5.34 -7.32
C HIS A 87 -9.33 6.83 -7.68
N GLY A 88 -8.26 7.51 -8.08
CA GLY A 88 -8.29 8.68 -8.96
C GLY A 88 -8.54 10.04 -8.32
N GLY A 89 -8.63 10.13 -7.00
CA GLY A 89 -8.76 11.40 -6.29
C GLY A 89 -7.78 11.55 -5.13
N TRP A 90 -7.51 12.79 -4.77
CA TRP A 90 -6.61 13.17 -3.70
C TRP A 90 -7.23 14.26 -2.85
N GLY A 91 -7.36 14.01 -1.56
CA GLY A 91 -7.75 14.99 -0.56
C GLY A 91 -6.54 15.64 0.10
N PHE A 92 -6.70 16.18 1.30
CA PHE A 92 -5.55 16.66 2.07
C PHE A 92 -4.93 15.51 2.87
N GLY A 93 -3.87 14.92 2.30
CA GLY A 93 -3.06 13.88 2.96
C GLY A 93 -3.55 12.45 2.77
N MET A 94 -4.53 12.22 1.90
CA MET A 94 -5.12 10.89 1.67
C MET A 94 -5.73 10.75 0.27
N ALA A 95 -5.81 9.52 -0.21
CA ALA A 95 -6.57 9.20 -1.40
C ALA A 95 -8.07 9.34 -1.12
N VAL A 96 -8.80 9.79 -2.14
CA VAL A 96 -10.26 9.85 -2.14
C VAL A 96 -10.76 9.17 -3.40
N ARG A 97 -11.62 8.17 -3.25
CA ARG A 97 -12.19 7.44 -4.38
C ARG A 97 -13.11 8.36 -5.20
N ALA A 98 -12.66 8.68 -6.42
CA ALA A 98 -13.34 9.59 -7.34
C ALA A 98 -14.08 8.88 -8.49
N TYR A 99 -13.92 7.56 -8.62
CA TYR A 99 -14.69 6.71 -9.53
C TYR A 99 -14.81 5.29 -8.95
N ARG A 100 -15.82 4.52 -9.38
CA ARG A 100 -15.99 3.13 -8.95
C ARG A 100 -15.22 2.20 -9.89
N SER A 101 -14.33 1.38 -9.34
CA SER A 101 -13.64 0.30 -10.05
C SER A 101 -13.93 -1.09 -9.46
N ASP A 102 -14.61 -1.14 -8.31
CA ASP A 102 -15.04 -2.33 -7.58
C ASP A 102 -16.24 -1.97 -6.68
N TYR A 103 -16.53 -2.80 -5.67
CA TYR A 103 -17.66 -2.63 -4.75
C TYR A 103 -17.55 -1.43 -3.79
N ALA A 104 -16.36 -0.84 -3.59
CA ALA A 104 -16.21 0.29 -2.68
C ALA A 104 -16.88 1.57 -3.22
N PRO A 105 -17.59 2.34 -2.37
CA PRO A 105 -18.35 3.50 -2.81
C PRO A 105 -17.46 4.71 -3.14
N LEU A 106 -18.05 5.68 -3.87
CA LEU A 106 -17.42 6.97 -4.10
C LEU A 106 -17.26 7.72 -2.78
N GLY A 107 -16.15 8.44 -2.63
CA GLY A 107 -15.85 9.19 -1.41
C GLY A 107 -15.24 8.35 -0.28
N GLN A 108 -15.02 7.04 -0.46
CA GLN A 108 -14.12 6.29 0.41
C GLN A 108 -12.75 6.98 0.42
N PHE A 109 -12.16 7.17 1.61
CA PHE A 109 -10.89 7.86 1.77
C PHE A 109 -9.94 7.06 2.64
N GLY A 110 -8.64 7.17 2.37
CA GLY A 110 -7.64 6.36 3.05
C GLY A 110 -6.27 6.41 2.38
N TRP A 111 -5.36 5.57 2.85
CA TRP A 111 -4.02 5.44 2.27
C TRP A 111 -3.37 4.08 2.59
N ASP A 112 -2.40 3.72 1.76
CA ASP A 112 -1.53 2.56 1.95
C ASP A 112 -0.12 3.02 2.31
N GLY A 113 0.39 2.52 3.42
CA GLY A 113 1.76 2.69 3.86
C GLY A 113 2.68 1.63 3.26
N GLY A 114 3.92 2.03 2.94
CA GLY A 114 4.90 1.17 2.26
C GLY A 114 5.27 -0.12 2.99
N THR A 115 4.98 -0.24 4.29
CA THR A 115 5.18 -1.47 5.10
C THR A 115 3.97 -2.41 5.08
N GLY A 116 3.15 -2.36 4.01
CA GLY A 116 1.96 -3.21 3.85
C GLY A 116 0.82 -2.87 4.82
N THR A 117 0.82 -1.63 5.33
CA THR A 117 -0.23 -1.10 6.19
C THR A 117 -1.28 -0.43 5.32
N THR A 118 -2.56 -0.73 5.51
CA THR A 118 -3.66 -0.10 4.77
C THR A 118 -4.73 0.34 5.74
N ALA A 119 -5.20 1.58 5.59
CA ALA A 119 -6.29 2.11 6.39
C ALA A 119 -7.22 2.98 5.54
N TYR A 120 -8.53 2.73 5.63
CA TYR A 120 -9.54 3.51 4.92
C TYR A 120 -10.85 3.63 5.72
N ALA A 121 -11.63 4.65 5.40
CA ALA A 121 -12.97 4.87 5.92
C ALA A 121 -13.95 5.10 4.76
N ASP A 122 -15.14 4.53 4.93
CA ASP A 122 -16.23 4.60 3.99
C ASP A 122 -17.42 5.32 4.65
N PRO A 123 -17.67 6.59 4.27
CA PRO A 123 -18.75 7.38 4.85
C PRO A 123 -20.14 6.92 4.40
N HIS A 124 -20.26 6.21 3.27
CA HIS A 124 -21.56 5.73 2.79
C HIS A 124 -22.04 4.56 3.64
N ASN A 125 -21.16 3.60 3.93
CA ASN A 125 -21.49 2.41 4.71
C ASN A 125 -21.15 2.54 6.20
N GLN A 126 -20.60 3.68 6.63
CA GLN A 126 -20.19 3.94 8.02
C GLN A 126 -19.24 2.86 8.57
N LEU A 127 -18.24 2.49 7.76
CA LEU A 127 -17.27 1.44 8.09
C LEU A 127 -15.83 1.93 7.95
N THR A 128 -14.94 1.26 8.67
CA THR A 128 -13.48 1.44 8.55
C THR A 128 -12.83 0.10 8.26
N GLY A 129 -11.78 0.11 7.43
CA GLY A 129 -10.93 -1.05 7.20
C GLY A 129 -9.50 -0.71 7.60
N ILE A 130 -8.89 -1.56 8.44
CA ILE A 130 -7.52 -1.39 8.92
C ILE A 130 -6.81 -2.73 8.83
N LEU A 131 -5.68 -2.74 8.14
CA LEU A 131 -4.74 -3.85 8.07
C LEU A 131 -3.37 -3.31 8.45
N LEU A 132 -2.84 -3.71 9.60
CA LEU A 132 -1.47 -3.38 10.00
C LEU A 132 -0.59 -4.60 9.79
N THR A 133 0.34 -4.49 8.85
CA THR A 133 1.42 -5.47 8.69
C THR A 133 2.78 -4.76 8.82
N GLN A 134 3.85 -5.54 8.89
CA GLN A 134 5.23 -5.05 8.87
C GLN A 134 6.02 -5.64 7.69
N VAL A 135 5.30 -6.08 6.65
CA VAL A 135 5.87 -6.65 5.44
C VAL A 135 5.68 -5.64 4.32
N GLY A 136 6.77 -5.18 3.72
CA GLY A 136 6.73 -4.23 2.62
C GLY A 136 5.85 -4.74 1.48
N LEU A 137 5.16 -3.82 0.80
CA LEU A 137 4.49 -4.12 -0.46
C LEU A 137 5.54 -4.66 -1.45
N SER A 138 5.51 -5.97 -1.72
CA SER A 138 6.35 -6.59 -2.73
C SER A 138 5.75 -6.34 -4.11
N THR A 139 6.56 -5.96 -5.08
CA THR A 139 6.17 -6.06 -6.49
C THR A 139 6.01 -7.54 -6.86
N PRO A 140 5.06 -7.90 -7.74
CA PRO A 140 5.00 -9.24 -8.30
C PRO A 140 6.37 -9.63 -8.88
N ASP A 141 6.82 -10.87 -8.65
CA ASP A 141 8.03 -11.38 -9.28
C ASP A 141 7.78 -11.51 -10.80
N PRO A 142 8.47 -10.73 -11.66
CA PRO A 142 8.29 -10.83 -13.10
C PRO A 142 8.57 -12.25 -13.62
N ALA A 143 9.43 -13.03 -12.94
CA ALA A 143 9.75 -14.40 -13.33
C ALA A 143 8.56 -15.37 -13.19
N SER A 144 7.60 -15.09 -12.31
CA SER A 144 6.44 -15.96 -12.06
C SER A 144 5.31 -15.85 -13.10
N SER A 145 5.35 -14.82 -13.96
CA SER A 145 4.38 -14.63 -15.05
C SER A 145 4.74 -15.42 -16.31
N SER A 146 5.92 -16.03 -16.37
CA SER A 146 6.28 -16.97 -17.43
C SER A 146 5.63 -18.34 -17.19
N THR A 147 4.35 -18.43 -17.52
CA THR A 147 3.75 -19.74 -17.79
C THR A 147 4.60 -20.38 -18.87
N THR A 148 5.34 -21.42 -18.49
CA THR A 148 6.09 -22.27 -19.42
C THR A 148 5.06 -22.97 -20.30
N SER A 149 4.71 -22.33 -21.41
CA SER A 149 4.10 -22.97 -22.57
C SER A 149 5.19 -23.79 -23.27
N GLY A 150 5.67 -24.84 -22.62
CA GLY A 150 6.52 -25.85 -23.24
C GLY A 150 5.65 -26.77 -24.10
N PRO A 151 6.09 -27.18 -25.31
CA PRO A 151 5.32 -28.11 -26.14
C PRO A 151 5.19 -29.47 -25.44
N PRO A 152 4.14 -30.27 -25.74
CA PRO A 152 3.91 -31.53 -25.08
C PRO A 152 5.11 -32.46 -25.26
N SER A 153 5.66 -32.95 -24.13
CA SER A 153 6.76 -33.89 -24.11
C SER A 153 6.33 -35.20 -24.78
N THR A 154 6.88 -35.47 -25.96
CA THR A 154 6.83 -36.80 -26.58
C THR A 154 7.67 -37.73 -25.71
N ARG A 155 7.00 -38.68 -25.04
CA ARG A 155 7.62 -39.75 -24.25
C ARG A 155 8.53 -40.57 -25.18
N GLN A 156 9.84 -40.34 -25.15
CA GLN A 156 10.83 -41.24 -25.72
C GLN A 156 11.27 -42.25 -24.65
N SER A 157 11.21 -43.51 -25.05
CA SER A 157 11.58 -44.72 -24.33
C SER A 157 13.00 -44.66 -23.75
N THR A 158 13.10 -45.02 -22.48
CA THR A 158 14.33 -45.27 -21.74
C THR A 158 15.19 -46.33 -22.42
N THR A 159 16.47 -46.03 -22.64
CA THR A 159 17.54 -47.03 -22.70
C THR A 159 18.76 -46.42 -22.01
N ASP A 160 19.35 -47.26 -21.16
CA ASP A 160 20.35 -46.97 -20.14
C ASP A 160 21.68 -46.39 -20.63
N ALA A 161 22.26 -45.47 -19.84
CA ALA A 161 23.71 -45.35 -19.60
C ALA A 161 24.02 -44.41 -18.42
N GLU A 162 24.90 -44.87 -17.52
CA GLU A 162 25.42 -44.29 -16.27
C GLU A 162 26.28 -42.98 -16.43
N PRO A 163 26.61 -42.28 -15.32
CA PRO A 163 26.98 -40.86 -15.29
C PRO A 163 28.50 -40.60 -15.35
N ALA A 164 28.87 -39.39 -15.80
CA ALA A 164 30.21 -38.84 -15.62
C ALA A 164 30.14 -37.48 -14.90
N GLN A 165 30.87 -37.39 -13.80
CA GLN A 165 31.05 -36.24 -12.92
C GLN A 165 31.97 -35.17 -13.54
N ALA A 166 31.70 -33.89 -13.27
CA ALA A 166 32.72 -32.84 -13.13
C ALA A 166 32.16 -31.59 -12.41
N SER A 167 32.78 -31.22 -11.28
CA SER A 167 32.63 -29.95 -10.55
C SER A 167 33.69 -28.91 -11.02
N PRO A 168 33.88 -27.76 -10.35
CA PRO A 168 33.14 -26.49 -10.47
C PRO A 168 34.04 -25.33 -10.98
N SER A 169 33.47 -24.18 -11.39
CA SER A 169 34.24 -22.94 -11.53
C SER A 169 33.48 -21.72 -11.01
N ALA A 170 34.21 -20.87 -10.29
CA ALA A 170 33.75 -19.81 -9.41
C ALA A 170 33.66 -18.41 -10.06
N GLY A 171 32.61 -17.66 -9.68
CA GLY A 171 32.54 -16.21 -9.44
C GLY A 171 32.72 -15.20 -10.61
N PRO A 172 32.46 -13.88 -10.41
CA PRO A 172 31.97 -13.24 -9.19
C PRO A 172 30.90 -12.10 -9.36
N THR A 173 30.34 -11.69 -8.22
CA THR A 173 29.82 -10.36 -7.79
C THR A 173 28.64 -9.66 -8.51
N GLN A 174 27.50 -9.58 -7.81
CA GLN A 174 26.44 -8.58 -8.00
C GLN A 174 26.87 -7.20 -7.47
N PRO A 175 26.48 -6.08 -8.12
CA PRO A 175 26.41 -4.79 -7.47
C PRO A 175 25.03 -4.57 -6.85
N THR A 176 25.02 -4.42 -5.53
CA THR A 176 24.01 -3.73 -4.71
C THR A 176 23.72 -2.33 -5.27
N ILE A 177 22.45 -2.00 -5.50
CA ILE A 177 21.96 -0.62 -5.48
C ILE A 177 20.70 -0.58 -4.59
N ASN A 178 20.90 -0.07 -3.38
CA ASN A 178 19.88 0.49 -2.51
C ASN A 178 19.80 1.99 -2.78
N CYS A 179 18.60 2.52 -2.96
CA CYS A 179 18.12 3.80 -2.41
C CYS A 179 16.59 3.81 -2.53
#